data_AF-M5RTF2-F1
#
_entry.id   AF-M5RTF2-F1
#
_cell.length_a   1.000
_cell.length_b   1.000
_cell.length_c   1.000
_cell.angle_alpha   90.00
_cell.angle_beta   90.00
_cell.angle_gamma   90.00
#
_symmetry.space_group_name_H-M   'P 1'
#
loop_
_entity.id
_entity.type
_entity.pdbx_description
1 polymer ?
#
loop_
_entity_poly.entity_id
_entity_poly.type
_entity_poly.pdbx_seq_one_letter_code
_entity_poly.pdbx_strand_id
1 'polypeptide(L)'
;MKIVPTLAICALFLSCTLAAPASAQSQSGTTLTTAKQTLAPGKPAQDFQLQSVAGELSGDVRLSQVNAEGPVVVVVLRGFPGRQCPACSAQVGDIIRNADKFAAKNARVLLIYPGAKMQLGMHADDFLQGTKLPKPLTMLLDPDYQFTNAYGLRWNATNETAYPTT
;
A
#
# COMPACT_ATOMS: atom_id res chain seq x y z
N MET A 1 47.41 -56.96 -20.60
CA MET A 1 46.19 -57.77 -20.78
C MET A 1 45.73 -58.32 -19.44
N LYS A 2 44.57 -57.87 -18.92
CA LYS A 2 43.63 -58.61 -18.06
C LYS A 2 42.39 -57.74 -17.77
N ILE A 3 41.40 -57.97 -18.64
CA ILE A 3 39.94 -58.02 -18.53
C ILE A 3 39.24 -57.51 -17.23
N VAL A 4 38.16 -56.75 -17.46
CA VAL A 4 37.13 -56.14 -16.58
C VAL A 4 36.30 -57.20 -15.79
N PRO A 5 35.51 -56.84 -14.75
CA PRO A 5 34.09 -56.54 -15.02
C PRO A 5 33.44 -55.44 -14.15
N THR A 6 32.35 -54.94 -14.72
CA THR A 6 31.36 -53.95 -14.28
C THR A 6 30.46 -54.49 -13.15
N LEU A 7 30.17 -53.69 -12.12
CA LEU A 7 29.00 -53.82 -11.21
C LEU A 7 28.51 -52.38 -10.91
N ALA A 8 27.38 -51.92 -11.46
CA ALA A 8 25.99 -52.17 -11.04
C ALA A 8 25.55 -51.35 -9.80
N ILE A 9 25.09 -50.12 -10.08
CA ILE A 9 23.88 -49.43 -9.61
C ILE A 9 23.27 -49.90 -8.27
N CYS A 10 23.17 -48.98 -7.30
CA CYS A 10 21.98 -48.87 -6.45
C CYS A 10 21.81 -47.42 -5.96
N ALA A 11 21.00 -46.65 -6.67
CA ALA A 11 20.59 -45.31 -6.28
C ALA A 11 19.37 -45.39 -5.36
N LEU A 12 19.54 -45.12 -4.07
CA LEU A 12 18.45 -44.82 -3.15
C LEU A 12 18.40 -43.30 -2.92
N PHE A 13 17.72 -42.58 -3.80
CA PHE A 13 17.28 -41.22 -3.52
C PHE A 13 15.99 -41.29 -2.69
N LEU A 14 16.14 -41.19 -1.36
CA LEU A 14 15.03 -41.04 -0.43
C LEU A 14 14.47 -39.62 -0.58
N SER A 15 13.50 -39.48 -1.48
CA SER A 15 12.76 -38.24 -1.74
C SER A 15 11.84 -37.95 -0.55
N CYS A 16 12.32 -37.20 0.43
CA CYS A 16 11.49 -36.62 1.46
C CYS A 16 10.73 -35.42 0.86
N THR A 17 9.54 -35.68 0.31
CA THR A 17 8.62 -34.63 -0.13
C THR A 17 8.11 -33.88 1.09
N LEU A 18 8.72 -32.73 1.40
CA LEU A 18 8.12 -31.74 2.29
C LEU A 18 6.86 -31.18 1.60
N ALA A 19 5.69 -31.69 1.97
CA ALA A 19 4.43 -31.03 1.68
C ALA A 19 4.41 -29.70 2.45
N ALA A 20 4.63 -28.59 1.74
CA ALA A 20 4.40 -27.27 2.29
C ALA A 20 2.90 -27.13 2.62
N PRO A 21 2.51 -26.69 3.83
CA PRO A 21 1.11 -26.52 4.17
C PRO A 21 0.50 -25.39 3.32
N ALA A 22 -0.56 -25.71 2.60
CA ALA A 22 -1.34 -24.80 1.75
C ALA A 22 -2.22 -23.81 2.56
N SER A 23 -1.71 -23.31 3.70
CA SER A 23 -2.49 -22.52 4.66
C SER A 23 -2.32 -21.00 4.50
N ALA A 24 -1.46 -20.53 3.60
CA ALA A 24 -1.16 -19.10 3.46
C ALA A 24 -2.18 -18.29 2.62
N GLN A 25 -3.11 -18.94 1.92
CA GLN A 25 -4.02 -18.24 0.99
C GLN A 25 -5.42 -17.93 1.56
N SER A 26 -5.81 -18.48 2.72
CA SER A 26 -7.17 -18.32 3.26
C SER A 26 -7.39 -17.04 4.07
N GLN A 27 -6.35 -16.32 4.49
CA GLN A 27 -6.50 -15.12 5.33
C GLN A 27 -6.88 -13.86 4.52
N SER A 28 -6.49 -13.80 3.26
CA SER A 28 -6.68 -12.64 2.37
C SER A 28 -8.15 -12.36 2.00
N GLY A 29 -8.98 -13.40 1.86
CA GLY A 29 -10.38 -13.25 1.44
C GLY A 29 -11.32 -12.69 2.52
N THR A 30 -11.06 -13.05 3.78
CA THR A 30 -11.87 -12.59 4.92
C THR A 30 -11.62 -11.11 5.24
N THR A 31 -10.36 -10.66 5.24
CA THR A 31 -10.01 -9.27 5.56
C THR A 31 -10.60 -8.27 4.57
N LEU A 32 -10.56 -8.58 3.27
CA LEU A 32 -11.16 -7.72 2.25
C LEU A 32 -12.69 -7.63 2.34
N THR A 33 -13.34 -8.74 2.68
CA THR A 33 -14.80 -8.76 2.84
C THR A 33 -15.23 -7.88 4.01
N THR A 34 -14.51 -7.96 5.13
CA THR A 34 -14.73 -7.08 6.28
C THR A 34 -14.42 -5.63 5.94
N ALA A 35 -13.31 -5.34 5.24
CA ALA A 35 -12.98 -3.98 4.81
C ALA A 35 -14.09 -3.37 3.94
N LYS A 36 -14.64 -4.12 2.98
CA LYS A 36 -15.78 -3.67 2.16
C LYS A 36 -17.02 -3.34 2.98
N GLN A 37 -17.30 -4.09 4.04
CA GLN A 37 -18.44 -3.84 4.92
C GLN A 37 -18.22 -2.61 5.81
N THR A 38 -17.01 -2.47 6.37
CA THR A 38 -16.64 -1.33 7.24
C THR A 38 -16.57 -0.02 6.45
N LEU A 39 -16.11 -0.07 5.20
CA LEU A 39 -15.98 1.09 4.30
C LEU A 39 -17.20 1.31 3.40
N ALA A 40 -18.33 0.66 3.72
CA ALA A 40 -19.57 0.83 2.95
C ALA A 40 -20.11 2.27 3.05
N PRO A 41 -20.77 2.79 2.00
CA PRO A 41 -21.38 4.11 2.04
C PRO A 41 -22.30 4.31 3.25
N GLY A 42 -22.20 5.47 3.89
CA GLY A 42 -22.97 5.81 5.10
C GLY A 42 -22.39 5.28 6.41
N LYS A 43 -21.34 4.46 6.37
CA LYS A 43 -20.56 4.12 7.57
C LYS A 43 -19.54 5.22 7.88
N PRO A 44 -19.38 5.63 9.15
CA PRO A 44 -18.31 6.52 9.54
C PRO A 44 -16.94 5.92 9.20
N ALA A 45 -16.06 6.70 8.59
CA ALA A 45 -14.67 6.31 8.42
C ALA A 45 -13.96 6.28 9.79
N GLN A 46 -13.11 5.28 10.02
CA GLN A 46 -12.29 5.20 11.22
C GLN A 46 -11.34 6.42 11.29
N ASP A 47 -11.21 7.06 12.44
CA ASP A 47 -10.25 8.17 12.57
C ASP A 47 -8.80 7.66 12.52
N PHE A 48 -7.90 8.47 11.98
CA PHE A 48 -6.47 8.21 11.95
C PHE A 48 -5.68 9.49 12.13
N GLN A 49 -4.41 9.36 12.51
CA GLN A 49 -3.45 10.44 12.55
C GLN A 49 -2.15 9.98 11.89
N LEU A 50 -1.70 10.71 10.86
CA LEU A 50 -0.50 10.37 10.09
C LEU A 50 0.32 11.63 9.80
N GLN A 51 1.64 11.48 9.72
CA GLN A 51 2.57 12.57 9.43
C GLN A 51 2.48 12.99 7.96
N SER A 52 2.32 14.29 7.71
CA SER A 52 2.44 14.91 6.38
C SER A 52 3.90 15.09 5.98
N VAL A 53 4.19 14.82 4.71
CA VAL A 53 5.51 15.04 4.09
C VAL A 53 5.49 15.99 2.91
N ALA A 54 4.31 16.27 2.33
CA ALA A 54 4.18 17.20 1.22
C ALA A 54 2.75 17.74 1.07
N GLY A 55 2.61 18.94 0.49
CA GLY A 55 1.33 19.54 0.11
C GLY A 55 0.84 20.61 1.08
N GLU A 56 -0.49 20.73 1.20
CA GLU A 56 -1.14 21.82 1.92
C GLU A 56 -0.95 21.74 3.44
N LEU A 57 -1.18 20.56 4.03
CA LEU A 57 -1.10 20.37 5.47
C LEU A 57 0.32 19.94 5.88
N SER A 58 0.69 20.23 7.12
CA SER A 58 2.02 19.92 7.68
C SER A 58 1.89 19.31 9.07
N GLY A 59 2.95 18.61 9.53
CA GLY A 59 2.92 17.93 10.83
C GLY A 59 2.00 16.70 10.83
N ASP A 60 1.50 16.36 12.01
CA ASP A 60 0.53 15.29 12.18
C ASP A 60 -0.86 15.73 11.71
N VAL A 61 -1.43 15.00 10.75
CA VAL A 61 -2.74 15.26 10.16
C VAL A 61 -3.73 14.23 10.68
N ARG A 62 -4.84 14.68 11.28
CA ARG A 62 -5.91 13.83 11.80
C ARG A 62 -7.16 13.92 10.94
N LEU A 63 -7.71 12.78 10.50
CA LEU A 63 -8.86 12.75 9.58
C LEU A 63 -10.06 13.54 10.10
N SER A 64 -10.45 13.33 11.36
CA SER A 64 -11.60 14.00 11.98
C SER A 64 -11.47 15.53 11.97
N GLN A 65 -10.26 16.07 12.14
CA GLN A 65 -10.00 17.51 12.09
C GLN A 65 -10.14 18.05 10.66
N VAL A 66 -9.55 17.36 9.68
CA VAL A 66 -9.65 17.74 8.27
C VAL A 66 -11.11 17.67 7.79
N ASN A 67 -11.85 16.65 8.23
CA ASN A 67 -13.24 16.41 7.85
C ASN A 67 -14.21 17.42 8.48
N ALA A 68 -13.90 17.95 9.67
CA ALA A 68 -14.68 19.02 10.29
C ALA A 68 -14.68 20.31 9.45
N GLU A 69 -13.66 20.51 8.61
CA GLU A 69 -13.55 21.68 7.73
C GLU A 69 -14.16 21.47 6.34
N GLY A 70 -14.49 20.23 5.96
CA GLY A 70 -15.10 19.93 4.66
C GLY A 70 -14.93 18.48 4.21
N PRO A 71 -15.47 18.11 3.03
CA PRO A 71 -15.31 16.79 2.45
C PRO A 71 -13.84 16.37 2.31
N VAL A 72 -13.56 15.10 2.55
CA VAL A 72 -12.21 14.54 2.43
C VAL A 72 -12.23 13.36 1.48
N VAL A 73 -11.31 13.36 0.51
CA VAL A 73 -11.01 12.24 -0.35
C VAL A 73 -9.74 11.59 0.16
N VAL A 74 -9.84 10.35 0.64
CA VAL A 74 -8.67 9.56 1.05
C VAL A 74 -8.28 8.64 -0.10
N VAL A 75 -7.05 8.77 -0.58
CA VAL A 75 -6.51 7.96 -1.67
C VAL A 75 -5.35 7.14 -1.12
N VAL A 76 -5.51 5.82 -1.07
CA VAL A 76 -4.44 4.91 -0.65
C VAL A 76 -3.57 4.60 -1.86
N LEU A 77 -2.32 5.03 -1.82
CA LEU A 77 -1.36 4.76 -2.87
C LEU A 77 -0.79 3.36 -2.71
N ARG A 78 -0.20 2.83 -3.79
CA ARG A 78 0.60 1.59 -3.71
C ARG A 78 1.81 1.75 -2.78
N GLY A 79 2.34 2.95 -2.58
CA GLY A 79 3.51 3.15 -1.73
C GLY A 79 4.77 2.45 -2.27
N PHE A 80 5.61 1.92 -1.37
CA PHE A 80 6.90 1.32 -1.74
C PHE A 80 7.00 -0.20 -1.43
N PRO A 81 6.63 -1.07 -2.37
CA PRO A 81 6.83 -2.52 -2.25
C PRO A 81 8.25 -3.00 -2.62
N GLY A 82 9.26 -2.12 -2.57
CA GLY A 82 10.63 -2.40 -3.02
C GLY A 82 11.01 -1.76 -4.36
N ARG A 83 10.08 -1.11 -5.06
CA ARG A 83 10.34 -0.26 -6.22
C ARG A 83 9.23 0.77 -6.44
N GLN A 84 9.55 1.89 -7.07
CA GLN A 84 8.54 2.85 -7.52
C GLN A 84 7.69 2.28 -8.66
N CYS A 85 6.43 2.69 -8.70
CA CYS A 85 5.42 2.25 -9.65
C CYS A 85 5.10 3.38 -10.64
N PRO A 86 5.55 3.32 -11.91
CA PRO A 86 5.32 4.41 -12.87
C PRO A 86 3.83 4.71 -13.12
N ALA A 87 2.99 3.68 -13.18
CA ALA A 87 1.54 3.85 -13.34
C ALA A 87 0.93 4.60 -12.14
N CYS A 88 1.43 4.34 -10.93
CA CYS A 88 0.98 5.01 -9.71
C CYS A 88 1.41 6.49 -9.70
N SER A 89 2.61 6.82 -10.20
CA SER A 89 3.03 8.21 -10.41
C SER A 89 2.15 8.92 -11.45
N ALA A 90 1.76 8.24 -12.52
CA ALA A 90 0.85 8.80 -13.51
C ALA A 90 -0.54 9.10 -12.91
N GLN A 91 -1.08 8.19 -12.08
CA GLN A 91 -2.35 8.41 -11.36
C GLN A 91 -2.28 9.62 -10.43
N VAL A 92 -1.20 9.77 -9.65
CA VAL A 92 -1.03 10.96 -8.81
C VAL A 92 -0.86 12.22 -9.67
N GLY A 93 -0.18 12.12 -10.81
CA GLY A 93 -0.11 13.19 -11.80
C GLY A 93 -1.48 13.64 -12.32
N ASP A 94 -2.42 12.72 -12.54
CA ASP A 94 -3.81 13.05 -12.89
C ASP A 94 -4.54 13.75 -11.75
N ILE A 95 -4.35 13.32 -10.50
CA ILE A 95 -4.93 14.00 -9.33
C ILE A 95 -4.39 15.43 -9.23
N ILE A 96 -3.08 15.63 -9.41
CA ILE A 96 -2.43 16.95 -9.40
C ILE A 96 -3.02 17.86 -10.48
N ARG A 97 -3.15 17.37 -11.73
CA ARG A 97 -3.75 18.13 -12.84
C ARG A 97 -5.20 18.55 -12.59
N ASN A 98 -5.90 17.86 -11.69
CA ASN A 98 -7.30 18.10 -11.37
C ASN A 98 -7.49 18.67 -9.96
N ALA A 99 -6.43 19.13 -9.28
CA ALA A 99 -6.49 19.66 -7.91
C ALA A 99 -7.55 20.77 -7.75
N ASP A 100 -7.66 21.67 -8.73
CA ASP A 100 -8.65 22.76 -8.73
C ASP A 100 -10.09 22.27 -8.73
N LYS A 101 -10.37 21.08 -9.30
CA LYS A 101 -11.72 20.49 -9.28
C LYS A 101 -12.10 20.02 -7.88
N PHE A 102 -11.14 19.54 -7.09
CA PHE A 102 -11.37 19.22 -5.67
C PHE A 102 -11.53 20.51 -4.85
N ALA A 103 -10.68 21.50 -5.08
CA ALA A 103 -10.78 22.81 -4.41
C ALA A 103 -12.13 23.49 -4.66
N ALA A 104 -12.64 23.45 -5.90
CA ALA A 104 -13.97 23.97 -6.25
C ALA A 104 -15.13 23.28 -5.54
N LYS A 105 -14.89 22.10 -4.94
CA LYS A 105 -15.85 21.35 -4.11
C LYS A 105 -15.58 21.48 -2.61
N ASN A 106 -14.65 22.36 -2.22
CA ASN A 106 -14.14 22.46 -0.85
C ASN A 106 -13.63 21.10 -0.31
N ALA A 107 -13.15 20.23 -1.19
CA ALA A 107 -12.72 18.88 -0.84
C ALA A 107 -11.20 18.84 -0.70
N ARG A 108 -10.72 18.30 0.42
CA ARG A 108 -9.28 18.02 0.62
C ARG A 108 -8.95 16.61 0.21
N VAL A 109 -7.74 16.40 -0.32
CA VAL A 109 -7.29 15.08 -0.77
C VAL A 109 -6.09 14.65 0.04
N LEU A 110 -6.23 13.53 0.76
CA LEU A 110 -5.17 12.91 1.53
C LEU A 110 -4.63 11.70 0.77
N LEU A 111 -3.40 11.82 0.26
CA LEU A 111 -2.68 10.75 -0.43
C LEU A 111 -1.88 9.95 0.60
N ILE A 112 -2.31 8.74 0.91
CA ILE A 112 -1.65 7.87 1.90
C ILE A 112 -0.56 7.05 1.21
N TYR A 113 0.69 7.19 1.64
CA TYR A 113 1.85 6.48 1.08
C TYR A 113 2.34 5.39 2.05
N PRO A 114 1.94 4.12 1.85
CA PRO A 114 2.30 3.01 2.74
C PRO A 114 3.68 2.41 2.45
N GLY A 115 4.32 1.89 3.48
CA GLY A 115 5.56 1.12 3.33
C GLY A 115 6.23 0.79 4.65
N ALA A 116 7.35 0.06 4.58
CA ALA A 116 8.20 -0.15 5.74
C ALA A 116 8.67 1.19 6.30
N LYS A 117 8.61 1.38 7.62
CA LYS A 117 8.94 2.66 8.26
C LYS A 117 10.33 3.17 7.95
N MET A 118 11.30 2.26 7.87
CA MET A 118 12.68 2.62 7.54
C MET A 118 12.74 3.18 6.11
N GLN A 119 13.28 4.39 5.96
CA GLN A 119 13.40 5.11 4.68
C GLN A 119 12.07 5.46 3.98
N LEU A 120 10.90 5.31 4.63
CA LEU A 120 9.62 5.60 3.99
C LEU A 120 9.52 7.03 3.44
N GLY A 121 9.99 8.02 4.22
CA GLY A 121 10.03 9.41 3.78
C GLY A 121 10.90 9.62 2.55
N MET A 122 12.08 8.99 2.51
CA MET A 122 12.96 9.03 1.33
C MET A 122 12.26 8.43 0.10
N HIS A 123 11.55 7.32 0.25
CA HIS A 123 10.81 6.71 -0.85
C HIS A 123 9.60 7.56 -1.30
N ALA A 124 8.95 8.28 -0.38
CA ALA A 124 7.90 9.24 -0.73
C ALA A 124 8.48 10.44 -1.50
N ASP A 125 9.64 10.96 -1.09
CA ASP A 125 10.35 12.03 -1.80
C ASP A 125 10.79 11.57 -3.21
N ASP A 126 11.35 10.37 -3.33
CA ASP A 126 11.70 9.73 -4.61
C ASP A 126 10.48 9.50 -5.50
N PHE A 127 9.31 9.24 -4.91
CA PHE A 127 8.07 9.07 -5.65
C PHE A 127 7.60 10.40 -6.25
N LEU A 128 7.77 11.51 -5.51
CA LEU A 128 7.41 12.85 -5.96
C LEU A 128 8.43 13.46 -6.93
N GLN A 129 9.70 13.08 -6.87
CA GLN A 129 10.77 13.58 -7.75
C GLN A 129 10.82 15.12 -7.80
N GLY A 130 10.65 15.78 -6.65
CA GLY A 130 10.62 17.24 -6.54
C GLY A 130 9.31 17.90 -7.01
N THR A 131 8.31 17.12 -7.44
CA THR A 131 6.97 17.61 -7.75
C THR A 131 6.32 18.18 -6.50
N LYS A 132 5.94 19.46 -6.55
CA LYS A 132 5.17 20.10 -5.48
C LYS A 132 3.70 19.71 -5.61
N LEU A 133 3.10 19.30 -4.50
CA LEU A 133 1.67 19.05 -4.43
C LEU A 133 0.92 20.39 -4.26
N PRO A 134 0.06 20.80 -5.20
CA PRO A 134 -0.76 21.99 -5.04
C PRO A 134 -1.86 21.76 -3.99
N LYS A 135 -2.43 22.84 -3.46
CA LYS A 135 -3.69 22.75 -2.70
C LYS A 135 -4.80 22.16 -3.58
N PRO A 136 -5.70 21.31 -3.06
CA PRO A 136 -5.88 20.93 -1.65
C PRO A 136 -5.29 19.55 -1.33
N LEU A 137 -4.19 19.17 -1.99
CA LEU A 137 -3.57 17.85 -1.85
C LEU A 137 -2.57 17.84 -0.69
N THR A 138 -2.53 16.73 0.06
CA THR A 138 -1.51 16.46 1.08
C THR A 138 -1.09 15.00 1.01
N MET A 139 0.21 14.71 1.04
CA MET A 139 0.74 13.34 1.15
C MET A 139 1.10 13.01 2.59
N LEU A 140 0.57 11.89 3.08
CA LEU A 140 0.77 11.37 4.43
C LEU A 140 1.51 10.03 4.37
N LEU A 141 2.40 9.77 5.33
CA LEU A 141 3.09 8.49 5.43
C LEU A 141 2.27 7.49 6.26
N ASP A 142 2.20 6.24 5.79
CA ASP A 142 1.67 5.10 6.55
C ASP A 142 2.79 4.11 6.90
N PRO A 143 3.56 4.39 7.98
CA PRO A 143 4.69 3.56 8.38
C PRO A 143 4.22 2.19 8.88
N ASP A 144 4.89 1.15 8.41
CA ASP A 144 4.61 -0.25 8.75
C ASP A 144 3.15 -0.66 8.47
N TYR A 145 2.52 0.00 7.50
CA TYR A 145 1.16 -0.28 7.05
C TYR A 145 0.10 -0.11 8.15
N GLN A 146 0.33 0.71 9.16
CA GLN A 146 -0.58 0.89 10.30
C GLN A 146 -2.01 1.29 9.86
N PHE A 147 -2.15 2.35 9.08
CA PHE A 147 -3.43 2.77 8.50
C PHE A 147 -3.99 1.67 7.60
N THR A 148 -3.16 1.13 6.71
CA THR A 148 -3.58 0.12 5.73
C THR A 148 -4.12 -1.14 6.42
N ASN A 149 -3.53 -1.56 7.53
CA ASN A 149 -3.99 -2.66 8.37
C ASN A 149 -5.30 -2.31 9.10
N ALA A 150 -5.37 -1.12 9.70
CA ALA A 150 -6.56 -0.66 10.42
C ALA A 150 -7.81 -0.61 9.52
N TYR A 151 -7.62 -0.23 8.25
CA TYR A 151 -8.68 -0.19 7.24
C TYR A 151 -8.95 -1.54 6.56
N GLY A 152 -8.21 -2.60 6.91
CA GLY A 152 -8.35 -3.93 6.30
C GLY A 152 -7.92 -3.98 4.82
N LEU A 153 -7.07 -3.05 4.40
CA LEU A 153 -6.63 -2.91 3.01
C LEU A 153 -5.29 -3.58 2.71
N ARG A 154 -4.62 -4.15 3.73
CA ARG A 154 -3.30 -4.78 3.58
C ARG A 154 -3.37 -6.01 2.70
N TRP A 155 -2.63 -5.98 1.58
CA TRP A 155 -2.44 -7.15 0.73
C TRP A 155 -1.15 -7.91 1.08
N ASN A 156 -1.28 -8.92 1.93
CA ASN A 156 -0.15 -9.76 2.37
C ASN A 156 0.35 -10.72 1.28
N ALA A 157 0.96 -10.17 0.23
CA ALA A 157 1.69 -10.88 -0.80
C ALA A 157 3.10 -10.28 -0.98
N THR A 158 3.99 -11.05 -1.59
CA THR A 158 5.35 -10.62 -1.90
C THR A 158 5.31 -9.37 -2.78
N ASN A 159 6.03 -8.32 -2.36
CA ASN A 159 6.08 -7.03 -3.06
C ASN A 159 4.70 -6.37 -3.25
N GLU A 160 3.80 -6.52 -2.27
CA GLU A 160 2.52 -5.80 -2.24
C GLU A 160 2.27 -5.14 -0.88
N THR A 161 1.54 -4.02 -0.91
CA THR A 161 1.30 -3.11 0.23
C THR A 161 -0.21 -3.02 0.55
N ALA A 162 -1.01 -2.55 -0.39
CA ALA A 162 -2.46 -2.41 -0.27
C ALA A 162 -3.15 -3.02 -1.48
N TYR A 163 -4.38 -3.50 -1.30
CA TYR A 163 -5.19 -3.97 -2.41
C TYR A 163 -5.49 -2.83 -3.40
N PRO A 164 -5.33 -3.06 -4.72
CA PRO A 164 -5.68 -2.06 -5.72
C PRO A 164 -7.20 -1.85 -5.77
N THR A 165 -7.62 -0.72 -6.32
CA THR A 165 -9.04 -0.37 -6.50
C THR A 165 -9.70 -1.07 -7.69
N THR A 166 -9.11 -2.15 -8.22
CA THR A 166 -9.57 -2.88 -9.43
C THR A 166 -9.74 -4.36 -9.16
#